data_AF-A0A1H2H8N6-F1
#
_entry.id   AF-A0A1H2H8N6-F1
#
_cell.length_a   1.000
_cell.length_b   1.000
_cell.length_c   1.000
_cell.angle_alpha   90.00
_cell.angle_beta   90.00
_cell.angle_gamma   90.00
#
_symmetry.space_group_name_H-M   'P 1'
#
loop_
_entity.id
_entity.type
_entity.pdbx_description
1 polymer ?
#
loop_
_entity_poly.entity_id
_entity_poly.type
_entity_poly.pdbx_seq_one_letter_code
_entity_poly.pdbx_strand_id
1 'polypeptide(L)'
;MSLPLYHADDGQPRCGWCASTPDFLPYHDNEWGYPVDDDQRLFEKLCLEGFQAGLSWRTILAKRDNLRAAFADFDYQRIAAFTPADVERLLQDAGIIRHRGKIEAVINNARRMPELLAEAGSLAAFVWSFEPDPHSLPAPQSQTTSAESIALSKALKKRGWAFVGPTTMYAFMQAMGLINDHLPGCAWRDAATRARAAFQPPR
;
A
#
# COMPACT_ATOMS: atom_id res chain seq x y z
N MET A 1 16.71 14.27 0.25
CA MET A 1 16.60 15.02 -1.03
C MET A 1 15.81 14.14 -1.97
N SER A 2 14.70 14.65 -2.52
CA SER A 2 13.89 13.91 -3.49
C SER A 2 14.71 13.66 -4.77
N LEU A 3 14.52 12.51 -5.40
CA LEU A 3 15.14 12.24 -6.71
C LEU A 3 14.58 13.22 -7.74
N PRO A 4 15.40 13.71 -8.70
CA PRO A 4 14.91 14.58 -9.76
C PRO A 4 13.89 13.85 -10.64
N LEU A 5 13.13 14.60 -11.45
CA LEU A 5 12.25 14.00 -12.45
C LEU A 5 13.04 13.09 -13.40
N TYR A 6 12.44 11.96 -13.77
CA TYR A 6 12.95 11.02 -14.76
C TYR A 6 12.15 11.16 -16.05
N HIS A 7 12.83 11.34 -17.19
CA HIS A 7 12.21 11.29 -18.51
C HIS A 7 12.40 9.89 -19.08
N ALA A 8 11.29 9.15 -19.25
CA ALA A 8 11.33 7.85 -19.90
C ALA A 8 11.41 8.00 -21.42
N ASP A 9 11.49 6.87 -22.13
CA ASP A 9 11.64 6.83 -23.60
C ASP A 9 10.44 7.44 -24.34
N ASP A 10 9.28 7.54 -23.69
CA ASP A 10 8.09 8.23 -24.19
C ASP A 10 8.14 9.76 -24.04
N GLY A 11 9.23 10.30 -23.50
CA GLY A 11 9.45 11.73 -23.27
C GLY A 11 8.71 12.33 -22.07
N GLN A 12 7.86 11.56 -21.39
CA GLN A 12 7.03 12.07 -20.31
C GLN A 12 7.79 12.11 -18.96
N PRO A 13 7.78 13.25 -18.25
CA PRO A 13 8.43 13.37 -16.94
C PRO A 13 7.67 12.59 -15.87
N ARG A 14 8.40 11.77 -15.11
CA ARG A 14 7.91 10.94 -13.99
C ARG A 14 8.70 11.20 -12.73
N CYS A 15 8.21 10.70 -11.61
CA CYS A 15 8.97 10.69 -10.36
C CYS A 15 10.28 9.92 -10.52
N GLY A 16 11.39 10.45 -9.96
CA GLY A 16 12.73 9.90 -10.19
C GLY A 16 12.92 8.45 -9.76
N TRP A 17 12.17 7.97 -8.77
CA TRP A 17 12.25 6.59 -8.30
C TRP A 17 11.84 5.56 -9.38
N CYS A 18 11.08 5.98 -10.40
CA CYS A 18 10.64 5.13 -11.50
C CYS A 18 11.81 4.65 -12.39
N ALA A 19 12.93 5.39 -12.42
CA ALA A 19 14.09 5.05 -13.24
C ALA A 19 14.77 3.72 -12.84
N SER A 20 14.39 3.15 -11.69
CA SER A 20 15.01 1.95 -11.12
C SER A 20 14.74 0.68 -11.91
N THR A 21 13.59 0.56 -12.58
CA THR A 21 13.21 -0.63 -13.37
C THR A 21 12.03 -0.32 -14.31
N PRO A 22 11.96 -0.92 -15.51
CA PRO A 22 10.83 -0.73 -16.43
C PRO A 22 9.46 -1.04 -15.81
N ASP A 23 9.38 -2.07 -14.95
CA ASP A 23 8.14 -2.47 -14.26
C ASP A 23 7.57 -1.37 -13.34
N PHE A 24 8.34 -0.36 -12.98
CA PHE A 24 7.85 0.76 -12.17
C PHE A 24 7.00 1.74 -12.97
N LEU A 25 7.17 1.83 -14.29
CA LEU A 25 6.40 2.79 -15.09
C LEU A 25 4.90 2.45 -15.06
N PRO A 26 4.45 1.21 -15.34
CA PRO A 26 3.02 0.89 -15.28
C PRO A 26 2.44 1.07 -13.87
N TYR A 27 3.20 0.71 -12.83
CA TYR A 27 2.78 0.88 -11.44
C TYR A 27 2.66 2.36 -11.04
N HIS A 28 3.63 3.19 -11.40
CA HIS A 28 3.60 4.64 -11.18
C HIS A 28 2.43 5.30 -11.92
N ASP A 29 2.28 4.96 -13.20
CA ASP A 29 1.39 5.65 -14.13
C ASP A 29 -0.08 5.34 -13.86
N ASN A 30 -0.38 4.09 -13.46
CA ASN A 30 -1.75 3.56 -13.41
C ASN A 30 -2.23 3.13 -12.02
N GLU A 31 -1.33 3.04 -11.02
CA GLU A 31 -1.71 2.57 -9.67
C GLU A 31 -1.35 3.56 -8.58
N TRP A 32 -0.12 4.07 -8.56
CA TRP A 32 0.39 4.83 -7.42
C TRP A 32 -0.16 6.27 -7.36
N GLY A 33 -0.70 6.65 -6.21
CA GLY A 33 -1.24 7.99 -5.98
C GLY A 33 -2.71 8.15 -6.39
N TYR A 34 -3.36 7.10 -6.88
CA TYR A 34 -4.77 7.13 -7.25
C TYR A 34 -5.66 6.60 -6.11
N PRO A 35 -6.80 7.24 -5.84
CA PRO A 35 -7.68 6.85 -4.75
C PRO A 35 -8.29 5.46 -4.97
N VAL A 36 -8.40 4.68 -3.89
CA VAL A 36 -8.99 3.32 -3.88
C VAL A 36 -9.95 3.18 -2.70
N ASP A 37 -11.15 2.65 -2.94
CA ASP A 37 -12.18 2.30 -1.94
C ASP A 37 -12.51 0.80 -1.88
N ASP A 38 -11.89 -0.03 -2.71
CA ASP A 38 -12.08 -1.48 -2.67
C ASP A 38 -11.29 -2.12 -1.50
N ASP A 39 -12.01 -2.71 -0.54
CA ASP A 39 -11.45 -3.27 0.68
C ASP A 39 -10.41 -4.37 0.42
N GLN A 40 -10.62 -5.22 -0.60
CA GLN A 40 -9.69 -6.29 -0.93
C GLN A 40 -8.39 -5.73 -1.51
N ARG A 41 -8.47 -4.73 -2.40
CA ARG A 41 -7.31 -4.03 -2.96
C ARG A 41 -6.54 -3.25 -1.89
N LEU A 42 -7.24 -2.58 -0.97
CA LEU A 42 -6.63 -1.91 0.17
C LEU A 42 -5.93 -2.92 1.09
N PHE A 43 -6.57 -4.06 1.37
CA PHE A 43 -5.99 -5.13 2.16
C PHE A 43 -4.74 -5.73 1.50
N GLU A 44 -4.82 -6.05 0.19
CA GLU A 44 -3.66 -6.48 -0.63
C GLU A 44 -2.52 -5.49 -0.43
N LYS A 45 -2.77 -4.21 -0.69
CA LYS A 45 -1.72 -3.20 -0.66
C LYS A 45 -1.09 -3.06 0.72
N LEU A 46 -1.90 -2.99 1.77
CA LEU A 46 -1.42 -2.91 3.15
C LEU A 46 -0.50 -4.09 3.49
N CYS A 47 -0.88 -5.30 3.09
CA CYS A 47 -0.05 -6.48 3.28
C CYS A 47 1.25 -6.45 2.46
N LEU A 48 1.21 -6.00 1.19
CA LEU A 48 2.40 -5.85 0.36
C LEU A 48 3.39 -4.83 0.93
N GLU A 49 2.90 -3.70 1.46
CA GLU A 49 3.74 -2.72 2.16
C GLU A 49 4.38 -3.34 3.42
N GLY A 50 3.64 -4.16 4.16
CA GLY A 50 4.17 -4.93 5.29
C GLY A 50 5.27 -5.92 4.87
N PHE A 51 5.11 -6.58 3.72
CA PHE A 51 6.14 -7.45 3.14
C PHE A 51 7.42 -6.69 2.76
N GLN A 52 7.31 -5.40 2.45
CA GLN A 52 8.45 -4.59 2.04
C GLN A 52 9.44 -4.31 3.18
N ALA A 53 9.08 -4.47 4.45
CA ALA A 53 9.98 -4.15 5.58
C ALA A 53 11.35 -4.84 5.44
N GLY A 54 12.43 -4.06 5.24
CA GLY A 54 13.80 -4.57 5.02
C GLY A 54 14.11 -5.02 3.59
N LEU A 55 13.27 -4.70 2.61
CA LEU A 55 13.42 -5.01 1.19
C LEU A 55 13.13 -3.78 0.33
N SER A 56 13.49 -3.83 -0.96
CA SER A 56 13.06 -2.82 -1.93
C SER A 56 11.63 -3.08 -2.39
N TRP A 57 10.88 -2.03 -2.76
CA TRP A 57 9.57 -2.18 -3.39
C TRP A 57 9.65 -2.97 -4.71
N ARG A 58 10.77 -2.88 -5.44
CA ARG A 58 11.03 -3.68 -6.64
C ARG A 58 10.91 -5.17 -6.37
N THR A 59 11.46 -5.66 -5.26
CA THR A 59 11.34 -7.06 -4.88
C THR A 59 9.90 -7.47 -4.64
N ILE A 60 9.08 -6.58 -4.06
CA ILE A 60 7.67 -6.86 -3.81
C ILE A 60 6.87 -6.86 -5.11
N LEU A 61 7.07 -5.85 -5.96
CA LEU A 61 6.38 -5.75 -7.24
C LEU A 61 6.68 -6.96 -8.14
N ALA A 62 7.95 -7.38 -8.23
CA ALA A 62 8.36 -8.55 -9.00
C ALA A 62 7.78 -9.87 -8.47
N LYS A 63 7.36 -9.93 -7.20
CA LYS A 63 6.75 -11.10 -6.56
C LYS A 63 5.25 -10.96 -6.36
N ARG A 64 4.62 -9.88 -6.83
CA ARG A 64 3.23 -9.53 -6.51
C ARG A 64 2.25 -10.61 -6.96
N ASP A 65 2.39 -11.11 -8.19
CA ASP A 65 1.47 -12.12 -8.70
C ASP A 65 1.66 -13.48 -8.00
N ASN A 66 2.89 -13.82 -7.61
CA ASN A 66 3.14 -15.00 -6.77
C ASN A 66 2.51 -14.82 -5.38
N LEU A 67 2.60 -13.62 -4.79
CA LEU A 67 1.95 -13.33 -3.51
C LEU A 67 0.43 -13.41 -3.62
N ARG A 68 -0.18 -12.90 -4.69
CA ARG A 68 -1.62 -13.07 -4.96
C ARG A 68 -2.00 -14.54 -5.03
N ALA A 69 -1.31 -15.34 -5.85
CA ALA A 69 -1.59 -16.77 -5.96
C ALA A 69 -1.43 -17.49 -4.60
N ALA A 70 -0.36 -17.17 -3.85
CA ALA A 70 -0.06 -17.77 -2.56
C ALA A 70 -1.10 -17.42 -1.47
N PHE A 71 -1.67 -16.22 -1.53
CA PHE A 71 -2.62 -15.68 -0.57
C PHE A 71 -4.05 -15.55 -1.16
N ALA A 72 -4.43 -16.42 -2.09
CA ALA A 72 -5.80 -16.48 -2.62
C ALA A 72 -6.33 -15.12 -3.12
N ASP A 73 -5.53 -14.42 -3.92
CA ASP A 73 -5.78 -13.08 -4.46
C ASP A 73 -6.06 -12.01 -3.39
N PHE A 74 -5.52 -12.22 -2.19
CA PHE A 74 -5.76 -11.36 -1.03
C PHE A 74 -7.22 -11.27 -0.59
N ASP A 75 -8.03 -12.28 -0.90
CA ASP A 75 -9.34 -12.48 -0.27
C ASP A 75 -9.14 -12.72 1.23
N TYR A 76 -9.38 -11.66 2.02
CA TYR A 76 -9.15 -11.67 3.46
C TYR A 76 -10.07 -12.67 4.18
N GLN A 77 -11.23 -13.03 3.63
CA GLN A 77 -12.11 -14.04 4.23
C GLN A 77 -11.48 -15.43 4.08
N ARG A 78 -10.95 -15.74 2.89
CA ARG A 78 -10.26 -17.01 2.63
C ARG A 78 -8.95 -17.11 3.41
N ILE A 79 -8.16 -16.05 3.45
CA ILE A 79 -6.90 -16.01 4.21
C ILE A 79 -7.16 -16.18 5.71
N ALA A 80 -8.23 -15.62 6.26
CA ALA A 80 -8.52 -15.73 7.69
C ALA A 80 -8.64 -17.21 8.15
N ALA A 81 -9.08 -18.09 7.24
CA ALA A 81 -9.20 -19.53 7.45
C ALA A 81 -7.89 -20.31 7.28
N PHE A 82 -6.79 -19.68 6.84
CA PHE A 82 -5.49 -20.36 6.71
C PHE A 82 -5.03 -20.90 8.07
N THR A 83 -4.37 -22.04 8.04
CA THR A 83 -3.97 -22.83 9.20
C THR A 83 -2.44 -22.81 9.40
N PRO A 84 -1.90 -23.37 10.49
CA PRO A 84 -0.45 -23.55 10.61
C PRO A 84 0.17 -24.35 9.45
N ALA A 85 -0.57 -25.30 8.87
CA ALA A 85 -0.11 -26.06 7.70
C ALA A 85 0.05 -25.16 6.46
N ASP A 86 -0.80 -24.14 6.29
CA ASP A 86 -0.65 -23.15 5.23
C ASP A 86 0.60 -22.30 5.41
N VAL A 87 0.94 -21.94 6.65
CA VAL A 87 2.20 -21.22 6.94
C VAL A 87 3.40 -22.07 6.52
N GLU A 88 3.43 -23.36 6.88
CA GLU A 88 4.51 -24.26 6.49
C GLU A 88 4.59 -24.43 4.97
N ARG A 89 3.45 -24.58 4.29
CA ARG A 89 3.38 -24.63 2.81
C ARG A 89 3.96 -23.37 2.18
N LEU A 90 3.56 -22.19 2.66
CA LEU A 90 4.03 -20.89 2.16
C LEU A 90 5.52 -20.67 2.41
N LEU A 91 6.06 -21.19 3.52
CA LEU A 91 7.50 -21.13 3.80
C LEU A 91 8.34 -21.95 2.84
N GLN A 92 7.75 -22.90 2.10
CA GLN A 92 8.46 -23.65 1.06
C GLN A 92 8.36 -23.01 -0.33
N ASP A 93 7.50 -22.00 -0.51
CA ASP A 93 7.29 -21.35 -1.80
C ASP A 93 8.40 -20.34 -2.12
N ALA A 94 9.27 -20.69 -3.08
CA ALA A 94 10.36 -19.82 -3.54
C ALA A 94 9.87 -18.61 -4.37
N GLY A 95 8.62 -18.64 -4.85
CA GLY A 95 7.96 -17.56 -5.57
C GLY A 95 7.74 -16.33 -4.70
N ILE A 96 7.58 -16.49 -3.39
CA ILE A 96 7.29 -15.42 -2.43
C ILE A 96 8.51 -15.05 -1.55
N ILE A 97 8.28 -14.20 -0.53
CA ILE A 97 9.24 -13.88 0.52
C ILE A 97 9.01 -14.86 1.67
N ARG A 98 9.90 -15.85 1.82
CA ARG A 98 9.83 -16.93 2.83
C ARG A 98 10.22 -16.44 4.23
N HIS A 99 9.44 -15.51 4.78
CA HIS A 99 9.64 -14.95 6.11
C HIS A 99 8.41 -15.22 6.97
N ARG A 100 8.56 -16.13 7.96
CA ARG A 100 7.45 -16.62 8.80
C ARG A 100 6.61 -15.49 9.39
N GLY A 101 7.24 -14.52 10.04
CA GLY A 101 6.50 -13.41 10.67
C GLY A 101 5.70 -12.53 9.69
N LYS A 102 6.10 -12.44 8.41
CA LYS A 102 5.38 -11.65 7.40
C LYS A 102 4.18 -12.43 6.86
N ILE A 103 4.36 -13.73 6.64
CA ILE A 103 3.28 -14.65 6.26
C ILE A 103 2.20 -14.68 7.36
N GLU A 104 2.62 -14.90 8.60
CA GLU A 104 1.72 -14.92 9.75
C GLU A 104 1.03 -13.55 9.96
N ALA A 105 1.71 -12.44 9.65
CA ALA A 105 1.10 -11.12 9.71
C ALA A 105 -0.05 -10.95 8.72
N VAL A 106 0.07 -11.43 7.48
CA VAL A 106 -1.05 -11.39 6.50
C VAL A 106 -2.24 -12.19 7.01
N ILE A 107 -2.00 -13.39 7.54
CA ILE A 107 -3.06 -14.24 8.11
C ILE A 107 -3.71 -13.58 9.33
N ASN A 108 -2.90 -13.01 10.22
CA ASN A 108 -3.40 -12.27 11.38
C ASN A 108 -4.23 -11.06 10.96
N ASN A 109 -3.75 -10.26 10.01
CA ASN A 109 -4.44 -9.06 9.53
C ASN A 109 -5.79 -9.42 8.90
N ALA A 110 -5.84 -10.50 8.11
CA ALA A 110 -7.10 -11.05 7.58
C ALA A 110 -8.09 -11.42 8.70
N ARG A 111 -7.61 -12.04 9.78
CA ARG A 111 -8.43 -12.38 10.97
C ARG A 111 -8.88 -11.16 11.78
N ARG A 112 -8.28 -9.99 11.60
CA ARG A 112 -8.71 -8.72 12.23
C ARG A 112 -9.72 -7.94 11.40
N MET A 113 -9.93 -8.31 10.13
CA MET A 113 -10.89 -7.64 9.25
C MET A 113 -12.32 -7.62 9.83
N PRO A 114 -12.91 -8.73 10.33
CA PRO A 114 -14.30 -8.70 10.80
C PRO A 114 -14.56 -7.68 11.91
N GLU A 115 -13.65 -7.51 12.86
CA GLU A 115 -13.76 -6.52 13.93
C GLU A 115 -13.68 -5.09 13.37
N LEU A 116 -12.79 -4.85 12.40
CA LEU A 116 -12.66 -3.54 11.75
C LEU A 116 -13.92 -3.20 10.92
N LEU A 117 -14.44 -4.16 10.16
CA LEU A 117 -15.66 -3.98 9.37
C LEU A 117 -16.88 -3.70 10.26
N ALA A 118 -16.98 -4.38 11.41
CA ALA A 118 -18.05 -4.12 12.37
C ALA A 118 -17.97 -2.71 12.99
N GLU A 119 -16.76 -2.17 13.16
CA GLU A 119 -16.54 -0.84 13.73
C GLU A 119 -16.73 0.29 12.71
N ALA A 120 -16.14 0.14 11.53
CA ALA A 120 -15.98 1.21 10.55
C ALA A 120 -16.79 1.01 9.27
N GLY A 121 -17.55 -0.08 9.15
CA GLY A 121 -18.31 -0.43 7.95
C GLY A 121 -17.47 -1.03 6.82
N SER A 122 -16.27 -0.48 6.58
CA SER A 122 -15.31 -0.98 5.59
C SER A 122 -13.85 -0.64 5.97
N LEU A 123 -12.89 -1.35 5.37
CA LEU A 123 -11.48 -0.96 5.47
C LEU A 123 -11.24 0.39 4.81
N ALA A 124 -11.91 0.67 3.69
CA ALA A 124 -11.86 1.94 3.00
C ALA A 124 -12.31 3.11 3.89
N ALA A 125 -13.50 3.03 4.50
CA ALA A 125 -13.99 4.08 5.41
C ALA A 125 -13.01 4.30 6.57
N PHE A 126 -12.47 3.20 7.13
CA PHE A 126 -11.46 3.29 8.17
C PHE A 126 -10.20 4.03 7.71
N VAL A 127 -9.55 3.62 6.62
CA VAL A 127 -8.27 4.24 6.20
C VAL A 127 -8.46 5.67 5.71
N TRP A 128 -9.54 5.97 4.98
CA TRP A 128 -9.83 7.31 4.48
C TRP A 128 -10.19 8.29 5.60
N SER A 129 -10.61 7.81 6.78
CA SER A 129 -10.76 8.67 7.97
C SER A 129 -9.43 9.26 8.47
N PHE A 130 -8.29 8.75 7.99
CA PHE A 130 -6.94 9.26 8.28
C PHE A 130 -6.35 10.08 7.12
N GLU A 131 -7.16 10.50 6.14
CA GLU A 131 -6.67 11.37 5.08
C GLU A 131 -6.13 12.70 5.66
N PRO A 132 -4.91 13.12 5.30
CA PRO A 132 -4.37 14.39 5.76
C PRO A 132 -5.10 15.57 5.13
N ASP A 133 -5.08 16.71 5.81
CA ASP A 133 -5.52 17.97 5.20
C ASP A 133 -4.61 18.29 4.01
N PRO A 134 -5.15 18.37 2.77
CA PRO A 134 -4.37 18.64 1.56
C PRO A 134 -3.64 19.99 1.61
N HIS A 135 -4.09 20.93 2.45
CA HIS A 135 -3.45 22.23 2.64
C HIS A 135 -2.24 22.20 3.59
N SER A 136 -2.10 21.13 4.36
CA SER A 136 -0.99 20.95 5.31
C SER A 136 0.10 19.98 4.82
N LEU A 137 -0.05 19.43 3.62
CA LEU A 137 0.90 18.46 3.09
C LEU A 137 2.28 19.10 2.86
N PRO A 138 3.37 18.41 3.25
CA PRO A 138 4.72 18.87 2.95
C PRO A 138 5.01 18.78 1.44
N ALA A 139 6.17 19.29 1.04
CA ALA A 139 6.64 19.14 -0.34
C ALA A 139 6.67 17.64 -0.74
N PRO A 140 6.26 17.28 -1.97
CA PRO A 140 6.17 15.87 -2.34
C PRO A 140 7.50 15.11 -2.19
N GLN A 141 7.42 13.87 -1.71
CA GLN A 141 8.55 12.95 -1.52
C GLN A 141 9.62 13.47 -0.54
N SER A 142 9.27 14.43 0.33
CA SER A 142 10.18 14.99 1.33
C SER A 142 10.17 14.26 2.67
N GLN A 143 9.17 13.41 2.91
CA GLN A 143 8.97 12.70 4.17
C GLN A 143 8.75 11.20 3.95
N THR A 144 8.90 10.43 5.02
CA THR A 144 8.65 8.96 5.04
C THR A 144 7.62 8.57 6.10
N THR A 145 7.09 9.53 6.84
CA THR A 145 6.03 9.40 7.86
C THR A 145 5.27 10.72 7.97
N SER A 146 4.03 10.70 8.43
CA SER A 146 3.27 11.90 8.83
C SER A 146 2.53 11.68 10.15
N ALA A 147 1.89 12.72 10.68
CA ALA A 147 1.06 12.60 11.87
C ALA A 147 -0.08 11.58 11.66
N GLU A 148 -0.66 11.57 10.47
CA GLU A 148 -1.74 10.67 10.05
C GLU A 148 -1.25 9.25 9.88
N SER A 149 -0.07 9.04 9.28
CA SER A 149 0.48 7.69 9.14
C SER A 149 0.86 7.07 10.49
N ILE A 150 1.30 7.90 11.44
CA ILE A 150 1.53 7.51 12.85
C ILE A 150 0.19 7.16 13.52
N ALA A 151 -0.85 7.96 13.32
CA ALA A 151 -2.18 7.72 13.87
C ALA A 151 -2.80 6.43 13.34
N LEU A 152 -2.76 6.22 12.01
CA LEU A 152 -3.23 5.01 11.34
C LEU A 152 -2.47 3.77 11.84
N SER A 153 -1.13 3.86 11.91
CA SER A 153 -0.28 2.80 12.47
C SER A 153 -0.67 2.43 13.89
N LYS A 154 -0.86 3.43 14.77
CA LYS A 154 -1.29 3.22 16.16
C LYS A 154 -2.67 2.60 16.25
N ALA A 155 -3.60 3.07 15.42
CA ALA A 155 -4.98 2.57 15.38
C ALA A 155 -5.05 1.10 14.94
N LEU A 156 -4.33 0.73 13.88
CA LEU A 156 -4.24 -0.66 13.41
C LEU A 156 -3.54 -1.56 14.44
N LYS A 157 -2.42 -1.12 15.02
CA LYS A 157 -1.72 -1.88 16.09
C LYS A 157 -2.61 -2.12 17.31
N LYS A 158 -3.41 -1.13 17.71
CA LYS A 158 -4.38 -1.27 18.81
C LYS A 158 -5.42 -2.37 18.51
N ARG A 159 -5.74 -2.57 17.23
CA ARG A 159 -6.63 -3.64 16.73
C ARG A 159 -5.88 -4.94 16.43
N GLY A 160 -4.64 -5.08 16.89
CA GLY A 160 -3.85 -6.30 16.74
C GLY A 160 -3.32 -6.55 15.32
N TRP A 161 -3.33 -5.56 14.42
CA TRP A 161 -2.70 -5.69 13.11
C TRP A 161 -1.17 -5.70 13.23
N ALA A 162 -0.51 -6.44 12.36
CA ALA A 162 0.93 -6.65 12.34
C ALA A 162 1.58 -6.08 11.07
N PHE A 163 2.87 -5.72 11.16
CA PHE A 163 3.66 -5.10 10.08
C PHE A 163 3.11 -3.77 9.54
N VAL A 164 2.36 -3.04 10.37
CA VAL A 164 1.72 -1.76 10.04
C VAL A 164 2.45 -0.58 10.70
N GLY A 165 3.77 -0.45 10.49
CA GLY A 165 4.57 0.65 11.06
C GLY A 165 4.25 2.01 10.43
N PRO A 166 4.59 3.15 11.07
CA PRO A 166 4.26 4.48 10.52
C PRO A 166 4.82 4.74 9.12
N THR A 167 6.02 4.25 8.82
CA THR A 167 6.62 4.35 7.48
C THR A 167 5.87 3.50 6.46
N THR A 168 5.50 2.28 6.84
CA THR A 168 4.67 1.39 6.02
C THR A 168 3.31 2.02 5.72
N MET A 169 2.68 2.65 6.72
CA MET A 169 1.40 3.33 6.54
C MET A 169 1.52 4.58 5.69
N TYR A 170 2.64 5.30 5.76
CA TYR A 170 2.86 6.44 4.87
C TYR A 170 3.00 5.99 3.41
N ALA A 171 3.78 4.93 3.15
CA ALA A 171 3.89 4.32 1.83
C ALA A 171 2.54 3.82 1.29
N PHE A 172 1.73 3.19 2.15
CA PHE A 172 0.36 2.81 1.84
C PHE A 172 -0.51 4.01 1.45
N MET A 173 -0.47 5.09 2.25
CA MET A 173 -1.25 6.31 2.00
C MET A 173 -0.88 6.98 0.68
N GLN A 174 0.42 7.06 0.36
CA GLN A 174 0.89 7.53 -0.94
C GLN A 174 0.36 6.63 -2.06
N ALA A 175 0.50 5.31 -1.91
CA ALA A 175 0.16 4.39 -2.98
C ALA A 175 -1.34 4.31 -3.27
N MET A 176 -2.19 4.41 -2.24
CA MET A 176 -3.65 4.32 -2.35
C MET A 176 -4.32 5.69 -2.50
N GLY A 177 -3.55 6.74 -2.78
CA GLY A 177 -4.07 8.06 -3.16
C GLY A 177 -4.65 8.90 -2.02
N LEU A 178 -4.43 8.51 -0.76
CA LEU A 178 -4.69 9.39 0.39
C LEU A 178 -3.72 10.58 0.38
N ILE A 179 -2.53 10.40 -0.22
CA ILE A 179 -1.55 11.47 -0.44
C ILE A 179 -1.12 11.43 -1.91
N ASN A 180 -1.38 12.50 -2.65
CA ASN A 180 -0.80 12.67 -3.99
C ASN A 180 0.65 13.18 -3.87
N ASP A 181 1.57 12.23 -3.80
CA ASP A 181 2.99 12.49 -3.60
C ASP A 181 3.83 12.47 -4.88
N HIS A 182 3.18 12.57 -6.05
CA HIS A 182 3.89 12.77 -7.32
C HIS A 182 4.70 14.08 -7.30
N LEU A 183 5.92 14.13 -7.81
CA LEU A 183 6.70 15.38 -7.81
C LEU A 183 6.02 16.48 -8.64
N PRO A 184 6.19 17.77 -8.29
CA PRO A 184 5.87 18.85 -9.21
C PRO A 184 6.57 18.64 -10.57
N GLY A 185 5.81 18.72 -11.65
CA GLY A 185 6.29 18.44 -13.01
C GLY A 185 6.20 16.98 -13.46
N CYS A 186 5.81 16.03 -12.59
CA CYS A 186 5.41 14.69 -13.01
C CYS A 186 4.10 14.77 -13.82
N ALA A 187 4.05 14.15 -15.00
CA ALA A 187 2.89 14.21 -15.90
C ALA A 187 1.63 13.54 -15.33
N TRP A 188 1.78 12.64 -14.35
CA TRP A 188 0.65 11.95 -13.68
C TRP A 188 0.12 12.68 -12.44
N ARG A 189 0.81 13.72 -11.97
CA ARG A 189 0.39 14.46 -10.76
C ARG A 189 -1.02 15.04 -10.91
N ASP A 190 -1.30 15.68 -12.04
CA ASP A 190 -2.60 16.32 -12.28
C ASP A 190 -3.71 15.29 -12.47
N ALA A 191 -3.41 14.12 -13.07
CA ALA A 191 -4.35 13.03 -13.20
C ALA A 191 -4.75 12.47 -11.84
N ALA A 192 -3.77 12.22 -10.95
CA ALA A 192 -4.03 11.81 -9.57
C ALA A 192 -4.84 12.85 -8.79
N THR A 193 -4.53 14.15 -8.93
CA THR A 193 -5.31 15.24 -8.31
C THR A 193 -6.75 15.25 -8.79
N ARG A 194 -7.00 15.12 -10.10
CA ARG A 194 -8.36 15.06 -10.66
C ARG A 194 -9.11 13.82 -10.18
N ALA A 195 -8.45 12.67 -10.15
CA ALA A 195 -9.03 11.42 -9.65
C ALA A 195 -9.46 11.58 -8.18
N ARG A 196 -8.59 12.16 -7.33
CA ARG A 196 -8.94 12.44 -5.95
C ARG A 196 -10.10 13.42 -5.81
N ALA A 197 -10.14 14.49 -6.60
CA ALA A 197 -11.24 15.47 -6.55
C ALA A 197 -12.60 14.87 -6.95
N ALA A 198 -12.60 13.90 -7.87
CA ALA A 198 -13.81 13.18 -8.28
C ALA A 198 -14.20 12.04 -7.32
N PHE A 199 -13.26 11.59 -6.48
CA PHE A 199 -13.45 10.49 -5.55
C PHE A 199 -14.22 10.93 -4.30
N GLN A 200 -15.23 10.14 -3.93
CA GLN A 200 -15.97 10.31 -2.69
C GLN A 200 -15.52 9.25 -1.70
N PRO A 201 -14.77 9.60 -0.64
CA PRO A 201 -14.36 8.63 0.36
C PRO A 201 -15.58 7.98 1.02
N PRO A 202 -15.56 6.65 1.21
CA PRO A 202 -16.57 5.97 2.01
C PRO A 202 -16.61 6.53 3.44
N ARG A 203 -17.81 6.58 4.03
CA ARG A 203 -18.04 7.08 5.39
C ARG A 203 -18.52 5.98 6.32
#